data_AF-A0A3M1E8N0-F1
#
_entry.id   AF-A0A3M1E8N0-F1
#
_cell.length_a   1.000
_cell.length_b   1.000
_cell.length_c   1.000
_cell.angle_alpha   90.00
_cell.angle_beta   90.00
_cell.angle_gamma   90.00
#
_symmetry.space_group_name_H-M   'P 1'
#
loop_
_entity.id
_entity.type
_entity.pdbx_description
1 polymer ?
#
loop_
_entity_poly.entity_id
_entity_poly.type
_entity_poly.pdbx_seq_one_letter_code
_entity_poly.pdbx_strand_id
1 'polypeptide(L)'
;MKRRPERMSPASAPARQVETPLRFLYRLAIRRPLPTLLAGVIPVLAAAPGLTRLTLRTDGHALVPEHAPAIREDRRIRDIFHVEDLFVVLIRTDDQRGLYNPKILKLVQRLTDALKALPGVHPWNVMSLATERTDRTKPGTLIFRRFLEPLPCTDNQLETLRGDLAAIRLYNGTLVSDDGFATAILVGAPSGMDRMRLYRRIVALTQQYRTRWEEHIDVIGAPVAEALLGTHILQDLGVPERFLPAPLPQDEPAFDRPATLHEWRVFIARHVGLVPVALVLMALVFLISFRSA
;
A
#
# COMPACT_ATOMS: atom_id res chain seq x y z
N MET A 1 76.15 28.64 -60.30
CA MET A 1 75.41 27.72 -59.44
C MET A 1 76.03 27.69 -58.04
N LYS A 2 75.37 28.26 -57.03
CA LYS A 2 75.71 28.06 -55.61
C LYS A 2 74.41 28.15 -54.81
N ARG A 3 73.92 26.99 -54.35
CA ARG A 3 72.68 26.83 -53.57
C ARG A 3 72.86 27.49 -52.19
N ARG A 4 71.90 28.32 -51.77
CA ARG A 4 71.78 28.78 -50.37
C ARG A 4 71.24 27.61 -49.52
N PRO A 5 71.75 27.38 -48.30
CA PRO A 5 71.26 26.34 -47.41
C PRO A 5 69.95 26.75 -46.71
N GLU A 6 69.14 25.73 -46.39
CA GLU A 6 67.86 25.79 -45.71
C GLU A 6 67.95 26.22 -44.24
N ARG A 7 66.80 26.72 -43.74
CA ARG A 7 66.56 27.25 -42.40
C ARG A 7 66.83 26.23 -41.28
N MET A 8 67.34 26.70 -40.15
CA MET A 8 67.10 26.08 -38.84
C MET A 8 66.17 26.98 -38.00
N SER A 9 64.98 26.46 -37.71
CA SER A 9 64.02 27.04 -36.77
C SER A 9 64.50 26.76 -35.33
N PRO A 10 64.40 27.69 -34.37
CA PRO A 10 64.81 27.41 -32.99
C PRO A 10 63.87 26.40 -32.34
N ALA A 11 64.45 25.44 -31.62
CA ALA A 11 63.77 24.41 -30.87
C ALA A 11 62.84 25.02 -29.81
N SER A 12 61.57 24.60 -29.82
CA SER A 12 60.60 24.95 -28.80
C SER A 12 60.94 24.26 -27.47
N ALA A 13 60.98 25.04 -26.40
CA ALA A 13 61.13 24.55 -25.03
C ALA A 13 59.96 23.60 -24.65
N PRO A 14 60.17 22.58 -23.81
CA PRO A 14 59.12 21.63 -23.46
C PRO A 14 58.03 22.34 -22.65
N ALA A 15 56.82 22.38 -23.20
CA ALA A 15 55.64 22.88 -22.52
C ALA A 15 55.46 22.09 -21.20
N ARG A 16 55.42 22.80 -20.06
CA ARG A 16 54.98 22.23 -18.78
C ARG A 16 53.60 21.63 -19.00
N GLN A 17 53.52 20.30 -19.06
CA GLN A 17 52.26 19.58 -19.12
C GLN A 17 51.51 19.86 -17.82
N VAL A 18 50.62 20.85 -17.85
CA VAL A 18 49.65 21.07 -16.78
C VAL A 18 48.80 19.80 -16.73
N GLU A 19 49.06 18.95 -15.74
CA GLU A 19 48.28 17.74 -15.56
C GLU A 19 46.84 18.14 -15.31
N THR A 20 45.96 17.82 -16.25
CA THR A 20 44.52 18.03 -16.07
C THR A 20 44.11 17.28 -14.79
N PRO A 21 43.29 17.85 -13.90
CA PRO A 21 42.90 17.20 -12.64
C PRO A 21 42.35 15.78 -12.86
N LEU A 22 41.69 15.55 -14.00
CA LEU A 22 41.22 14.24 -14.44
C LEU A 22 42.35 13.18 -14.63
N ARG A 23 43.51 13.59 -15.18
CA ARG A 23 44.67 12.71 -15.40
C ARG A 23 45.40 12.39 -14.10
N PHE A 24 45.33 13.27 -13.11
CA PHE A 24 45.84 13.02 -11.76
C PHE A 24 44.98 11.97 -11.04
N LEU A 25 43.65 12.13 -11.08
CA LEU A 25 42.69 11.17 -10.49
C LEU A 25 42.84 9.76 -11.11
N TYR A 26 42.95 9.68 -12.44
CA TYR A 26 43.17 8.43 -13.15
C TYR A 26 44.47 7.73 -12.73
N ARG A 27 45.59 8.48 -12.65
CA ARG A 27 46.87 7.92 -12.23
C ARG A 27 46.88 7.50 -10.76
N LEU A 28 46.20 8.24 -9.90
CA LEU A 28 46.04 7.89 -8.49
C LEU A 28 45.25 6.58 -8.34
N ALA A 29 44.20 6.40 -9.13
CA ALA A 29 43.38 5.20 -9.15
C ALA A 29 44.18 3.93 -9.53
N ILE A 30 45.07 4.05 -10.53
CA ILE A 30 45.89 2.91 -11.01
C ILE A 30 47.11 2.66 -10.12
N ARG A 31 47.80 3.71 -9.65
CA ARG A 31 49.02 3.54 -8.84
C ARG A 31 48.74 3.05 -7.42
N ARG A 32 47.56 3.34 -6.87
CA ARG A 32 47.18 2.91 -5.52
C ARG A 32 45.74 2.37 -5.51
N PRO A 33 45.53 1.10 -5.92
CA PRO A 33 44.20 0.51 -6.05
C PRO A 33 43.48 0.38 -4.71
N LEU A 34 44.18 -0.04 -3.65
CA LEU A 34 43.58 -0.26 -2.32
C LEU A 34 42.94 1.01 -1.70
N PRO A 35 43.66 2.16 -1.57
CA PRO A 35 43.06 3.37 -1.02
C PRO A 35 42.00 3.98 -1.93
N THR A 36 42.09 3.78 -3.24
CA THR A 36 41.05 4.23 -4.19
C THR A 36 39.76 3.44 -4.03
N LEU A 37 39.85 2.11 -3.88
CA LEU A 37 38.71 1.27 -3.54
C LEU A 37 38.11 1.64 -2.18
N LEU A 38 38.95 1.85 -1.17
CA LEU A 38 38.49 2.32 0.15
C LEU A 38 37.79 3.67 0.06
N ALA A 39 38.34 4.62 -0.70
CA ALA A 39 37.72 5.94 -0.90
C ALA A 39 36.34 5.86 -1.57
N GLY A 40 36.07 4.83 -2.38
CA GLY A 40 34.75 4.56 -2.96
C GLY A 40 33.82 3.79 -2.02
N VAL A 41 34.32 2.79 -1.30
CA VAL A 41 33.51 1.91 -0.43
C VAL A 41 33.13 2.59 0.88
N ILE A 42 34.03 3.37 1.48
CA ILE A 42 33.79 4.07 2.76
C ILE A 42 32.54 4.95 2.71
N PRO A 43 32.32 5.85 1.71
CA PRO A 43 31.10 6.64 1.65
C PRO A 43 29.84 5.80 1.44
N VAL A 44 29.92 4.68 0.70
CA VAL A 44 28.80 3.75 0.53
C VAL A 44 28.44 3.08 1.85
N LEU A 45 29.43 2.59 2.61
CA LEU A 45 29.23 2.01 3.93
C LEU A 45 28.75 3.04 4.95
N ALA A 46 29.23 4.28 4.87
CA ALA A 46 28.78 5.38 5.71
C ALA A 46 27.32 5.77 5.43
N ALA A 47 26.85 5.58 4.19
CA ALA A 47 25.45 5.79 3.79
C ALA A 47 24.53 4.60 4.14
N ALA A 48 25.07 3.40 4.36
CA ALA A 48 24.29 2.19 4.63
C ALA A 48 23.33 2.29 5.83
N PRO A 49 23.68 2.93 6.97
CA PRO A 49 22.72 3.16 8.06
C PRO A 49 21.49 3.97 7.63
N GLY A 50 21.62 4.83 6.60
CA GLY A 50 20.51 5.59 6.03
C GLY A 50 19.42 4.71 5.43
N LEU A 51 19.75 3.49 4.99
CA LEU A 51 18.76 2.54 4.48
C LEU A 51 17.72 2.15 5.53
N THR A 52 18.10 2.14 6.81
CA THR A 52 17.16 1.82 7.90
C THR A 52 16.15 2.94 8.19
N ARG A 53 16.38 4.14 7.66
CA ARG A 53 15.49 5.30 7.82
C ARG A 53 14.51 5.47 6.65
N LEU A 54 14.57 4.62 5.63
CA LEU A 54 13.64 4.65 4.51
C LEU A 54 12.25 4.20 4.99
N THR A 55 11.32 5.15 5.03
CA THR A 55 9.91 4.87 5.28
C THR A 55 9.18 4.77 3.95
N LEU A 56 8.55 3.63 3.69
CA LEU A 56 7.70 3.49 2.52
C LEU A 56 6.35 4.14 2.78
N ARG A 57 5.95 5.05 1.90
CA ARG A 57 4.64 5.70 1.90
C ARG A 57 3.80 5.10 0.77
N THR A 58 2.75 4.38 1.13
CA THR A 58 1.81 3.74 0.19
C THR A 58 0.49 4.50 0.06
N ASP A 59 0.42 5.70 0.62
CA ASP A 59 -0.71 6.61 0.48
C ASP A 59 -0.67 7.35 -0.86
N GLY A 60 -1.82 7.50 -1.51
CA GLY A 60 -1.92 8.25 -2.77
C GLY A 60 -1.53 9.72 -2.63
N HIS A 61 -1.62 10.29 -1.42
CA HIS A 61 -1.19 11.67 -1.16
C HIS A 61 0.33 11.86 -1.31
N ALA A 62 1.13 10.82 -1.10
CA ALA A 62 2.57 10.87 -1.31
C ALA A 62 2.96 11.06 -2.78
N LEU A 63 2.03 10.83 -3.73
CA LEU A 63 2.26 11.02 -5.17
C LEU A 63 2.11 12.49 -5.60
N VAL A 64 1.58 13.36 -4.73
CA VAL A 64 1.25 14.75 -5.08
C VAL A 64 2.13 15.71 -4.25
N PRO A 65 2.60 16.83 -4.81
CA PRO A 65 3.38 17.81 -4.06
C PRO A 65 2.62 18.36 -2.85
N GLU A 66 3.20 18.26 -1.65
CA GLU A 66 2.56 18.66 -0.40
C GLU A 66 2.20 20.16 -0.34
N HIS A 67 2.90 21.00 -1.10
CA HIS A 67 2.74 22.46 -1.09
C HIS A 67 1.79 22.99 -2.17
N ALA A 68 1.15 22.12 -2.95
CA ALA A 68 0.16 22.54 -3.93
C ALA A 68 -1.04 23.22 -3.24
N PRO A 69 -1.55 24.36 -3.75
CA PRO A 69 -2.62 25.12 -3.10
C PRO A 69 -3.89 24.28 -2.92
N ALA A 70 -4.25 23.44 -3.90
CA ALA A 70 -5.41 22.55 -3.81
C ALA A 70 -5.30 21.53 -2.67
N ILE A 71 -4.10 20.99 -2.41
CA ILE A 71 -3.87 20.02 -1.33
C ILE A 71 -3.97 20.69 0.05
N ARG A 72 -3.53 21.95 0.16
CA ARG A 72 -3.66 22.71 1.41
C ARG A 72 -5.13 22.98 1.77
N GLU A 73 -5.94 23.36 0.79
CA GLU A 73 -7.38 23.58 1.02
C GLU A 73 -8.10 22.26 1.30
N ASP A 74 -7.80 21.18 0.58
CA ASP A 74 -8.37 19.85 0.84
C ASP A 74 -8.02 19.36 2.27
N ARG A 75 -6.75 19.47 2.71
CA ARG A 75 -6.36 19.15 4.09
C ARG A 75 -7.14 19.98 5.11
N ARG A 76 -7.27 21.29 4.88
CA ARG A 76 -8.02 22.18 5.78
C ARG A 76 -9.48 21.77 5.90
N ILE A 77 -10.12 21.42 4.78
CA ILE A 77 -11.51 20.94 4.76
C ILE A 77 -11.61 19.62 5.53
N ARG A 78 -10.72 18.66 5.28
CA ARG A 78 -10.70 17.37 5.97
C ARG A 78 -10.48 17.52 7.47
N ASP A 79 -9.58 18.41 7.89
CA ASP A 79 -9.31 18.68 9.31
C ASP A 79 -10.52 19.31 10.01
N ILE A 80 -11.22 20.25 9.36
CA ILE A 80 -12.41 20.91 9.92
C ILE A 80 -13.57 19.92 10.03
N PHE A 81 -13.85 19.18 8.95
CA PHE A 81 -14.99 18.29 8.85
C PHE A 81 -14.71 16.86 9.30
N HIS A 82 -13.48 16.58 9.75
CA HIS A 82 -13.01 15.25 10.18
C HIS A 82 -13.27 14.17 9.10
N VAL A 83 -13.02 14.52 7.84
CA VAL A 83 -13.28 13.64 6.69
C VAL A 83 -12.11 12.69 6.50
N GLU A 84 -12.39 11.40 6.69
CA GLU A 84 -11.46 10.31 6.45
C GLU A 84 -11.80 9.58 5.14
N ASP A 85 -10.79 8.96 4.54
CA ASP A 85 -11.04 8.05 3.43
C ASP A 85 -11.70 6.77 3.96
N LEU A 86 -12.65 6.21 3.20
CA LEU A 86 -13.49 5.12 3.68
C LEU A 86 -13.05 3.78 3.09
N PHE A 87 -12.77 2.81 3.96
CA PHE A 87 -12.91 1.40 3.62
C PHE A 87 -14.39 1.05 3.56
N VAL A 88 -14.77 0.26 2.57
CA VAL A 88 -16.14 -0.21 2.37
C VAL A 88 -16.12 -1.73 2.52
N VAL A 89 -16.72 -2.22 3.59
CA VAL A 89 -16.95 -3.65 3.78
C VAL A 89 -18.33 -3.98 3.24
N LEU A 90 -18.36 -4.58 2.06
CA LEU A 90 -19.58 -4.98 1.36
C LEU A 90 -19.99 -6.38 1.81
N ILE A 91 -21.24 -6.54 2.22
CA ILE A 91 -21.84 -7.83 2.55
C ILE A 91 -22.93 -8.08 1.52
N ARG A 92 -22.81 -9.17 0.76
CA ARG A 92 -23.79 -9.63 -0.21
C ARG A 92 -24.39 -10.95 0.23
N THR A 93 -25.68 -11.13 -0.04
CA THR A 93 -26.40 -12.36 0.25
C THR A 93 -27.11 -12.88 -0.97
N ASP A 94 -27.17 -14.20 -1.09
CA ASP A 94 -27.99 -14.91 -2.07
C ASP A 94 -29.28 -15.46 -1.45
N ASP A 95 -29.58 -15.10 -0.19
CA ASP A 95 -30.83 -15.47 0.48
C ASP A 95 -32.02 -14.83 -0.24
N GLN A 96 -33.10 -15.59 -0.45
CA GLN A 96 -34.30 -15.11 -1.14
C GLN A 96 -34.98 -13.92 -0.45
N ARG A 97 -34.77 -13.75 0.87
CA ARG A 97 -35.29 -12.60 1.65
C ARG A 97 -34.36 -11.38 1.57
N GLY A 98 -33.23 -11.49 0.87
CA GLY A 98 -32.20 -10.46 0.81
C GLY A 98 -31.70 -10.10 2.22
N LEU A 99 -31.37 -8.82 2.42
CA LEU A 99 -30.92 -8.28 3.71
C LEU A 99 -31.96 -8.39 4.83
N TYR A 100 -33.24 -8.59 4.49
CA TYR A 100 -34.34 -8.70 5.45
C TYR A 100 -34.41 -10.11 6.06
N ASN A 101 -33.24 -10.64 6.42
CA ASN A 101 -33.05 -11.87 7.17
C ASN A 101 -32.37 -11.55 8.51
N PRO A 102 -32.95 -11.93 9.66
CA PRO A 102 -32.37 -11.67 10.98
C PRO A 102 -30.93 -12.18 11.14
N LYS A 103 -30.55 -13.26 10.44
CA LYS A 103 -29.17 -13.78 10.45
C LYS A 103 -28.17 -12.78 9.88
N ILE A 104 -28.52 -12.15 8.76
CA ILE A 104 -27.67 -11.17 8.06
C ILE A 104 -27.61 -9.87 8.85
N LEU A 105 -28.75 -9.38 9.36
CA LEU A 105 -28.77 -8.20 10.21
C LEU A 105 -27.91 -8.38 11.48
N LYS A 106 -27.90 -9.59 12.04
CA LYS A 106 -27.02 -9.96 13.16
C LYS A 106 -25.55 -9.97 12.77
N LEU A 107 -25.23 -10.45 11.57
CA LEU A 107 -23.88 -10.39 11.01
C LEU A 107 -23.43 -8.93 10.87
N VAL A 108 -24.25 -8.07 10.27
CA VAL A 108 -23.97 -6.63 10.10
C VAL A 108 -23.72 -5.96 11.44
N GLN A 109 -24.57 -6.21 12.45
CA GLN A 109 -24.39 -5.66 13.79
C GLN A 109 -23.06 -6.10 14.43
N ARG A 110 -22.79 -7.41 14.43
CA ARG A 110 -21.55 -7.96 15.03
C ARG A 110 -20.30 -7.46 14.31
N LEU A 111 -20.31 -7.45 12.99
CA LEU A 111 -19.17 -7.00 12.20
C LEU A 111 -18.94 -5.50 12.41
N THR A 112 -20.02 -4.70 12.48
CA THR A 112 -19.93 -3.28 12.83
C THR A 112 -19.28 -3.06 14.20
N ASP A 113 -19.74 -3.79 15.22
CA ASP A 113 -19.20 -3.66 16.58
C ASP A 113 -17.72 -4.10 16.65
N ALA A 114 -17.36 -5.16 15.93
CA ALA A 114 -15.99 -5.63 15.84
C ALA A 114 -15.07 -4.66 15.09
N LEU A 115 -15.54 -4.04 14.01
CA LEU A 115 -14.81 -3.02 13.25
C LEU A 115 -14.58 -1.76 14.10
N LYS A 116 -15.57 -1.34 14.90
CA LYS A 116 -15.43 -0.22 15.85
C LYS A 116 -14.38 -0.48 16.93
N ALA A 117 -14.16 -1.74 17.29
CA ALA A 117 -13.18 -2.12 18.29
C ALA A 117 -11.75 -2.26 17.73
N LEU A 118 -11.55 -2.12 16.41
CA LEU A 118 -10.23 -2.25 15.81
C LEU A 118 -9.29 -1.12 16.27
N PRO A 119 -8.04 -1.44 16.67
CA PRO A 119 -7.09 -0.42 17.06
C PRO A 119 -6.78 0.51 15.89
N GLY A 120 -7.01 1.81 16.11
CA GLY A 120 -6.81 2.83 15.08
C GLY A 120 -8.04 3.17 14.27
N VAL A 121 -9.19 2.54 14.50
CA VAL A 121 -10.46 2.98 13.93
C VAL A 121 -11.20 3.81 14.96
N HIS A 122 -11.67 5.00 14.58
CA HIS A 122 -12.52 5.80 15.45
C HIS A 122 -13.95 5.25 15.45
N PRO A 123 -14.56 4.91 16.61
CA PRO A 123 -15.89 4.28 16.64
C PRO A 123 -17.02 5.12 16.01
N TRP A 124 -16.84 6.45 15.97
CA TRP A 124 -17.77 7.39 15.32
C TRP A 124 -17.57 7.49 13.80
N ASN A 125 -16.45 7.00 13.26
CA ASN A 125 -16.16 6.92 11.82
C ASN A 125 -16.51 5.55 11.22
N VAL A 126 -17.29 4.74 11.94
CA VAL A 126 -17.86 3.49 11.41
C VAL A 126 -19.36 3.70 11.20
N MET A 127 -19.80 3.59 9.95
CA MET A 127 -21.18 3.84 9.52
C MET A 127 -21.81 2.57 8.92
N SER A 128 -22.97 2.16 9.42
CA SER A 128 -23.75 1.03 8.89
C SER A 128 -25.20 1.09 9.38
N LEU A 129 -26.04 0.16 8.94
CA LEU A 129 -27.40 -0.02 9.49
C LEU A 129 -27.41 -0.18 11.03
N ALA A 130 -26.32 -0.68 11.64
CA ALA A 130 -26.22 -0.83 13.08
C ALA A 130 -25.98 0.51 13.82
N THR A 131 -25.50 1.54 13.11
CA THR A 131 -25.15 2.85 13.68
C THR A 131 -26.17 3.91 13.33
N GLU A 132 -26.71 3.83 12.11
CA GLU A 132 -27.57 4.85 11.55
C GLU A 132 -28.94 4.87 12.19
N ARG A 133 -29.46 6.09 12.30
CA ARG A 133 -30.69 6.39 13.02
C ARG A 133 -31.89 6.39 12.07
N THR A 134 -33.01 5.89 12.59
CA THR A 134 -34.31 5.98 11.94
C THR A 134 -35.02 7.27 12.36
N ASP A 135 -36.16 7.54 11.73
CA ASP A 135 -37.08 8.62 12.08
C ASP A 135 -37.88 8.34 13.36
N ARG A 136 -37.75 7.14 13.95
CA ARG A 136 -38.47 6.72 15.17
C ARG A 136 -37.65 7.00 16.42
N THR A 137 -38.29 7.48 17.49
CA THR A 137 -37.64 7.70 18.78
C THR A 137 -37.76 6.50 19.72
N LYS A 138 -36.87 6.41 20.71
CA LYS A 138 -37.00 5.42 21.80
C LYS A 138 -38.20 5.79 22.67
N PRO A 139 -38.99 4.81 23.14
CA PRO A 139 -40.16 5.06 23.97
C PRO A 139 -39.83 6.00 25.14
N GLY A 140 -40.58 7.09 25.27
CA GLY A 140 -40.40 8.07 26.35
C GLY A 140 -39.19 9.01 26.21
N THR A 141 -38.54 9.07 25.04
CA THR A 141 -37.39 9.96 24.80
C THR A 141 -37.50 10.68 23.45
N LEU A 142 -36.69 11.74 23.27
CA LEU A 142 -36.46 12.39 21.97
C LEU A 142 -35.23 11.83 21.24
N ILE A 143 -34.74 10.66 21.67
CA ILE A 143 -33.55 10.03 21.08
C ILE A 143 -34.01 9.11 19.95
N PHE A 144 -33.60 9.42 18.72
CA PHE A 144 -33.84 8.56 17.56
C PHE A 144 -33.17 7.19 17.74
N ARG A 145 -33.90 6.14 17.39
CA ARG A 145 -33.47 4.73 17.41
C ARG A 145 -32.55 4.44 16.23
N ARG A 146 -31.74 3.41 16.35
CA ARG A 146 -30.97 2.87 15.22
C ARG A 146 -31.78 1.83 14.47
N PHE A 147 -31.48 1.58 13.19
CA PHE A 147 -32.22 0.58 12.39
C PHE A 147 -32.19 -0.81 13.02
N LEU A 148 -31.07 -1.20 13.63
CA LEU A 148 -30.91 -2.51 14.27
C LEU A 148 -31.13 -2.48 15.81
N GLU A 149 -31.86 -1.49 16.33
CA GLU A 149 -32.15 -1.35 17.76
C GLU A 149 -33.68 -1.36 18.05
N PRO A 150 -34.27 -2.47 18.57
CA PRO A 150 -33.65 -3.78 18.77
C PRO A 150 -33.45 -4.50 17.44
N LEU A 151 -32.65 -5.57 17.45
CA LEU A 151 -32.39 -6.34 16.24
C LEU A 151 -33.69 -6.94 15.68
N PRO A 152 -34.07 -6.65 14.42
CA PRO A 152 -35.30 -7.17 13.81
C PRO A 152 -35.23 -8.70 13.67
N CYS A 153 -36.15 -9.39 14.33
CA CYS A 153 -36.22 -10.87 14.36
C CYS A 153 -37.57 -11.42 13.88
N THR A 154 -38.62 -10.61 13.86
CA THR A 154 -39.97 -11.01 13.42
C THR A 154 -40.33 -10.37 12.08
N ASP A 155 -41.21 -11.00 11.31
CA ASP A 155 -41.62 -10.49 9.99
C ASP A 155 -42.17 -9.05 10.08
N ASN A 156 -42.96 -8.73 11.10
CA ASN A 156 -43.46 -7.36 11.32
C ASN A 156 -42.32 -6.34 11.58
N GLN A 157 -41.28 -6.74 12.30
CA GLN A 157 -40.10 -5.88 12.52
C GLN A 157 -39.29 -5.69 11.24
N LEU A 158 -39.19 -6.73 10.41
CA LEU A 158 -38.49 -6.69 9.12
C LEU A 158 -39.23 -5.81 8.11
N GLU A 159 -40.57 -5.87 8.07
CA GLU A 159 -41.38 -4.96 7.26
C GLU A 159 -41.25 -3.51 7.74
N THR A 160 -41.18 -3.30 9.07
CA THR A 160 -40.91 -1.96 9.62
C THR A 160 -39.54 -1.45 9.17
N LEU A 161 -38.50 -2.27 9.26
CA LEU A 161 -37.15 -1.93 8.77
C LEU A 161 -37.18 -1.54 7.28
N ARG A 162 -37.88 -2.33 6.45
CA ARG A 162 -38.04 -2.05 5.01
C ARG A 162 -38.74 -0.71 4.77
N GLY A 163 -39.82 -0.45 5.50
CA GLY A 163 -40.55 0.82 5.42
C GLY A 163 -39.71 2.02 5.84
N ASP A 164 -38.98 1.90 6.96
CA ASP A 164 -38.14 2.98 7.49
C ASP A 164 -36.97 3.31 6.52
N LEU A 165 -36.35 2.29 5.91
CA LEU A 165 -35.30 2.48 4.89
C LEU A 165 -35.85 3.16 3.62
N ALA A 166 -37.01 2.71 3.14
CA ALA A 166 -37.67 3.29 1.98
C ALA A 166 -38.10 4.75 2.20
N ALA A 167 -38.50 5.11 3.43
CA ALA A 167 -38.91 6.46 3.77
C ALA A 167 -37.73 7.45 3.77
N ILE A 168 -36.58 7.06 4.32
CA ILE A 168 -35.42 7.95 4.45
C ILE A 168 -34.70 8.15 3.12
N ARG A 169 -34.68 7.14 2.24
CA ARG A 169 -34.03 7.09 0.91
C ARG A 169 -32.51 7.34 0.87
N LEU A 170 -31.94 8.10 1.81
CA LEU A 170 -30.52 8.47 1.88
C LEU A 170 -29.59 7.25 1.91
N TYR A 171 -30.04 6.17 2.54
CA TYR A 171 -29.23 4.96 2.71
C TYR A 171 -29.32 3.99 1.54
N ASN A 172 -30.31 4.15 0.64
CA ASN A 172 -30.37 3.38 -0.60
C ASN A 172 -29.28 3.88 -1.55
N GLY A 173 -28.52 2.96 -2.13
CA GLY A 173 -27.32 3.24 -2.92
C GLY A 173 -26.07 3.60 -2.10
N THR A 174 -26.20 3.87 -0.80
CA THR A 174 -25.06 4.22 0.08
C THR A 174 -24.71 3.10 1.06
N LEU A 175 -25.69 2.64 1.85
CA LEU A 175 -25.52 1.57 2.85
C LEU A 175 -26.30 0.31 2.51
N VAL A 176 -27.32 0.41 1.68
CA VAL A 176 -28.16 -0.70 1.22
C VAL A 176 -28.28 -0.59 -0.30
N SER A 177 -28.11 -1.69 -1.01
CA SER A 177 -28.30 -1.76 -2.45
C SER A 177 -29.78 -1.57 -2.80
N ASP A 178 -30.03 -1.05 -4.00
CA ASP A 178 -31.40 -0.79 -4.46
C ASP A 178 -32.24 -2.07 -4.60
N ASP A 179 -31.60 -3.21 -4.87
CA ASP A 179 -32.22 -4.53 -4.91
C ASP A 179 -32.46 -5.15 -3.52
N GLY A 180 -31.86 -4.61 -2.47
CA GLY A 180 -31.98 -5.11 -1.10
C GLY A 180 -31.19 -6.40 -0.82
N PHE A 181 -30.21 -6.77 -1.65
CA PHE A 181 -29.35 -7.96 -1.47
C PHE A 181 -27.93 -7.66 -0.99
N ALA A 182 -27.55 -6.40 -0.83
CA ALA A 182 -26.22 -6.02 -0.38
C ALA A 182 -26.23 -4.82 0.56
N THR A 183 -25.37 -4.85 1.58
CA THR A 183 -25.20 -3.74 2.53
C THR A 183 -23.74 -3.41 2.73
N ALA A 184 -23.45 -2.14 2.97
CA ALA A 184 -22.10 -1.64 3.21
C ALA A 184 -21.91 -1.23 4.68
N ILE A 185 -20.74 -1.55 5.22
CA ILE A 185 -20.20 -0.96 6.44
C ILE A 185 -19.04 -0.07 6.02
N LEU A 186 -19.17 1.23 6.24
CA LEU A 186 -18.13 2.21 5.94
C LEU A 186 -17.25 2.36 7.17
N VAL A 187 -15.93 2.31 6.98
CA VAL A 187 -14.94 2.39 8.04
C VAL A 187 -13.91 3.45 7.68
N GLY A 188 -13.87 4.55 8.45
CA GLY A 188 -12.88 5.61 8.26
C GLY A 188 -11.46 5.14 8.50
N ALA A 189 -10.56 5.59 7.62
CA ALA A 189 -9.13 5.41 7.71
C ALA A 189 -8.47 6.70 8.18
N PRO A 190 -7.98 6.78 9.43
CA PRO A 190 -7.36 8.00 9.92
C PRO A 190 -6.10 8.36 9.13
N SER A 191 -5.88 9.67 8.97
CA SER A 191 -4.68 10.19 8.30
C SER A 191 -3.40 9.79 9.05
N GLY A 192 -2.36 9.40 8.31
CA GLY A 192 -1.08 8.96 8.88
C GLY A 192 -1.06 7.51 9.39
N MET A 193 -2.19 6.78 9.31
CA MET A 193 -2.21 5.35 9.55
C MET A 193 -1.63 4.57 8.37
N ASP A 194 -0.94 3.48 8.66
CA ASP A 194 -0.56 2.47 7.67
C ASP A 194 -1.82 1.80 7.09
N ARG A 195 -2.25 2.27 5.91
CA ARG A 195 -3.45 1.79 5.20
C ARG A 195 -3.38 0.30 4.91
N MET A 196 -2.20 -0.25 4.61
CA MET A 196 -2.01 -1.68 4.36
C MET A 196 -2.21 -2.51 5.64
N ARG A 197 -1.67 -2.03 6.76
CA ARG A 197 -1.88 -2.68 8.06
C ARG A 197 -3.36 -2.68 8.47
N LEU A 198 -4.06 -1.56 8.27
CA LEU A 198 -5.50 -1.48 8.57
C LEU A 198 -6.31 -2.39 7.63
N TYR A 199 -6.05 -2.35 6.32
CA TYR A 199 -6.66 -3.26 5.34
C TYR A 199 -6.55 -4.72 5.78
N ARG A 200 -5.35 -5.17 6.16
CA ARG A 200 -5.15 -6.54 6.65
C ARG A 200 -5.95 -6.88 7.89
N ARG A 201 -6.03 -5.96 8.86
CA ARG A 201 -6.81 -6.17 10.08
C ARG A 201 -8.28 -6.33 9.73
N ILE A 202 -8.80 -5.51 8.82
CA ILE A 202 -10.19 -5.60 8.34
C ILE A 202 -10.40 -6.94 7.62
N VAL A 203 -9.55 -7.32 6.68
CA VAL A 203 -9.67 -8.61 5.95
C VAL A 203 -9.56 -9.82 6.88
N ALA A 204 -8.59 -9.82 7.81
CA ALA A 204 -8.45 -10.89 8.78
C ALA A 204 -9.69 -10.99 9.69
N LEU A 205 -10.27 -9.84 10.05
CA LEU A 205 -11.51 -9.80 10.82
C LEU A 205 -12.68 -10.36 10.00
N THR A 206 -12.87 -9.94 8.74
CA THR A 206 -13.98 -10.43 7.90
C THR A 206 -13.88 -11.91 7.57
N GLN A 207 -12.66 -12.45 7.43
CA GLN A 207 -12.42 -13.89 7.20
C GLN A 207 -12.95 -14.77 8.34
N GLN A 208 -12.90 -14.31 9.60
CA GLN A 208 -13.47 -15.04 10.74
C GLN A 208 -14.99 -15.22 10.64
N TYR A 209 -15.64 -14.34 9.88
CA TYR A 209 -17.07 -14.36 9.65
C TYR A 209 -17.40 -15.19 8.38
N ARG A 210 -16.59 -15.12 7.31
CA ARG A 210 -16.80 -15.91 6.08
C ARG A 210 -16.97 -17.43 6.28
N THR A 211 -16.36 -18.05 7.30
CA THR A 211 -16.49 -19.51 7.51
C THR A 211 -17.79 -19.91 8.20
N ARG A 212 -18.50 -18.95 8.80
CA ARG A 212 -19.69 -19.19 9.64
C ARG A 212 -21.00 -18.80 8.93
N TRP A 213 -20.88 -18.18 7.78
CA TRP A 213 -21.89 -17.46 7.02
C TRP A 213 -21.55 -17.68 5.54
N GLU A 214 -22.47 -18.26 4.75
CA GLU A 214 -22.31 -18.49 3.29
C GLU A 214 -22.28 -17.17 2.48
N GLU A 215 -22.37 -16.03 3.16
CA GLU A 215 -22.39 -14.69 2.60
C GLU A 215 -21.02 -14.23 2.05
N HIS A 216 -21.08 -13.54 0.90
CA HIS A 216 -19.92 -12.93 0.28
C HIS A 216 -19.58 -11.60 0.97
N ILE A 217 -18.42 -11.53 1.63
CA ILE A 217 -17.93 -10.31 2.30
C ILE A 217 -16.69 -9.79 1.59
N ASP A 218 -16.77 -8.63 0.96
CA ASP A 218 -15.66 -8.00 0.23
C ASP A 218 -15.23 -6.68 0.88
N VAL A 219 -13.96 -6.32 0.73
CA VAL A 219 -13.40 -5.08 1.27
C VAL A 219 -12.86 -4.25 0.13
N ILE A 220 -13.47 -3.09 -0.11
CA ILE A 220 -13.16 -2.17 -1.22
C ILE A 220 -12.97 -0.73 -0.71
N GLY A 221 -12.73 0.21 -1.62
CA GLY A 221 -12.58 1.65 -1.32
C GLY A 221 -11.23 2.21 -1.74
N ALA A 222 -11.10 3.54 -1.75
CA ALA A 222 -9.86 4.21 -2.12
C ALA A 222 -8.66 3.77 -1.27
N PRO A 223 -8.76 3.62 0.07
CA PRO A 223 -7.67 3.13 0.89
C PRO A 223 -7.20 1.71 0.53
N VAL A 224 -8.11 0.86 0.04
CA VAL A 224 -7.78 -0.49 -0.45
C VAL A 224 -6.97 -0.40 -1.72
N ALA A 225 -7.44 0.37 -2.69
CA ALA A 225 -6.76 0.55 -3.98
C ALA A 225 -5.34 1.09 -3.79
N GLU A 226 -5.17 2.11 -2.94
CA GLU A 226 -3.85 2.70 -2.65
C GLU A 226 -2.93 1.71 -1.94
N ALA A 227 -3.44 0.99 -0.93
CA ALA A 227 -2.66 -0.01 -0.22
C ALA A 227 -2.18 -1.13 -1.15
N LEU A 228 -3.09 -1.67 -1.97
CA LEU A 228 -2.77 -2.74 -2.90
C LEU A 228 -1.82 -2.28 -4.01
N LEU A 229 -2.04 -1.08 -4.58
CA LEU A 229 -1.17 -0.54 -5.61
C LEU A 229 0.27 -0.40 -5.12
N GLY A 230 0.46 0.12 -3.89
CA GLY A 230 1.78 0.21 -3.28
C GLY A 230 2.48 -1.14 -3.18
N THR A 231 1.77 -2.20 -2.77
CA THR A 231 2.37 -3.54 -2.71
C THR A 231 2.69 -4.13 -4.08
N HIS A 232 1.82 -3.95 -5.08
CA HIS A 232 2.06 -4.49 -6.43
C HIS A 232 3.26 -3.80 -7.11
N ILE A 233 3.40 -2.48 -6.95
CA ILE A 233 4.58 -1.75 -7.46
C ILE A 233 5.87 -2.33 -6.88
N LEU A 234 5.91 -2.60 -5.57
CA LEU A 234 7.10 -3.17 -4.94
C LEU A 234 7.39 -4.60 -5.39
N GLN A 235 6.35 -5.41 -5.59
CA GLN A 235 6.48 -6.76 -6.14
C GLN A 235 7.06 -6.74 -7.55
N ASP A 236 6.58 -5.83 -8.41
CA ASP A 236 7.08 -5.65 -9.77
C ASP A 236 8.53 -5.16 -9.80
N LEU A 237 8.92 -4.33 -8.83
CA LEU A 237 10.32 -3.90 -8.63
C LEU A 237 11.22 -5.02 -8.08
N GLY A 238 10.68 -6.21 -7.82
CA GLY A 238 11.43 -7.36 -7.33
C GLY A 238 11.88 -7.23 -5.88
N VAL A 239 11.18 -6.42 -5.08
CA VAL A 239 11.41 -6.32 -3.64
C VAL A 239 10.99 -7.64 -3.00
N PRO A 240 11.89 -8.35 -2.29
CA PRO A 240 11.57 -9.62 -1.64
C PRO A 240 10.37 -9.50 -0.71
N GLU A 241 9.53 -10.54 -0.64
CA GLU A 241 8.32 -10.55 0.20
C GLU A 241 8.59 -10.28 1.68
N ARG A 242 9.79 -10.63 2.18
CA ARG A 242 10.26 -10.31 3.54
C ARG A 242 10.40 -8.81 3.84
N PHE A 243 10.57 -7.99 2.80
CA PHE A 243 10.69 -6.53 2.89
C PHE A 243 9.42 -5.82 2.45
N LEU A 244 8.50 -6.53 1.80
CA LEU A 244 7.15 -6.04 1.63
C LEU A 244 6.49 -6.00 3.01
N PRO A 245 5.63 -5.00 3.28
CA PRO A 245 4.69 -5.14 4.38
C PRO A 245 3.77 -6.31 4.00
N ALA A 246 4.14 -7.54 4.40
CA ALA A 246 3.54 -8.89 4.30
C ALA A 246 2.90 -9.36 2.96
N PRO A 247 2.64 -10.67 2.79
CA PRO A 247 1.92 -11.21 1.62
C PRO A 247 0.44 -10.78 1.60
N LEU A 248 -0.16 -10.72 0.41
CA LEU A 248 -1.61 -10.61 0.24
C LEU A 248 -2.27 -11.99 0.44
N PRO A 249 -3.55 -12.08 0.82
CA PRO A 249 -4.32 -13.32 0.70
C PRO A 249 -4.28 -13.76 -0.76
N GLN A 250 -3.66 -14.90 -1.04
CA GLN A 250 -3.50 -15.42 -2.40
C GLN A 250 -4.73 -16.27 -2.74
N ASP A 251 -5.47 -15.86 -3.78
CA ASP A 251 -6.33 -16.76 -4.57
C ASP A 251 -5.54 -17.46 -5.69
N GLU A 252 -4.21 -17.30 -5.73
CA GLU A 252 -3.32 -17.96 -6.68
C GLU A 252 -2.96 -19.37 -6.18
N PRO A 253 -3.00 -20.39 -7.05
CA PRO A 253 -2.69 -21.76 -6.66
C PRO A 253 -1.24 -21.88 -6.17
N ALA A 254 -1.05 -22.70 -5.13
CA ALA A 254 0.26 -23.02 -4.57
C ALA A 254 1.25 -23.40 -5.69
N PHE A 255 2.31 -22.61 -5.84
CA PHE A 255 3.29 -22.77 -6.90
C PHE A 255 4.07 -24.08 -6.72
N ASP A 256 3.84 -25.05 -7.60
CA ASP A 256 4.56 -26.32 -7.63
C ASP A 256 6.00 -26.13 -8.16
N ARG A 257 6.90 -27.08 -7.90
CA ARG A 257 8.36 -26.94 -8.14
C ARG A 257 8.71 -26.37 -9.54
N PRO A 258 9.66 -25.41 -9.64
CA PRO A 258 10.00 -24.76 -10.90
C PRO A 258 10.62 -25.74 -11.90
N ALA A 259 9.95 -25.93 -13.04
CA ALA A 259 10.35 -26.80 -14.14
C ALA A 259 11.12 -26.05 -15.24
N THR A 260 10.94 -24.73 -15.37
CA THR A 260 11.59 -23.92 -16.42
C THR A 260 12.59 -22.89 -15.89
N LEU A 261 13.54 -22.44 -16.74
CA LEU A 261 14.52 -21.39 -16.41
C LEU A 261 13.84 -20.06 -16.04
N HIS A 262 12.68 -19.77 -16.64
CA HIS A 262 11.89 -18.59 -16.30
C HIS A 262 11.29 -18.70 -14.90
N GLU A 263 10.73 -19.86 -14.55
CA GLU A 263 10.21 -20.14 -13.20
C GLU A 263 11.33 -20.13 -12.14
N TRP A 264 12.52 -20.64 -12.46
CA TRP A 264 13.69 -20.52 -11.60
C TRP A 264 14.10 -19.06 -11.39
N ARG A 265 14.09 -18.24 -12.44
CA ARG A 265 14.35 -16.79 -12.35
C ARG A 265 13.31 -16.11 -11.45
N VAL A 266 12.03 -16.42 -11.62
CA VAL A 266 10.93 -15.88 -10.80
C VAL A 266 11.02 -16.36 -9.35
N PHE A 267 11.35 -17.62 -9.13
CA PHE A 267 11.54 -18.21 -7.80
C PHE A 267 12.68 -17.53 -7.03
N ILE A 268 13.83 -17.33 -7.69
CA ILE A 268 14.98 -16.63 -7.12
C ILE A 268 14.63 -15.15 -6.86
N ALA A 269 13.93 -14.49 -7.78
CA ALA A 269 13.49 -13.11 -7.61
C ALA A 269 12.54 -12.94 -6.42
N ARG A 270 11.58 -13.87 -6.22
CA ARG A 270 10.62 -13.84 -5.10
C ARG A 270 11.27 -14.11 -3.74
N HIS A 271 12.16 -15.10 -3.64
CA HIS A 271 12.73 -15.53 -2.35
C HIS A 271 13.99 -14.76 -1.93
N VAL A 272 14.88 -14.48 -2.88
CA VAL A 272 16.19 -13.86 -2.60
C VAL A 272 16.18 -12.37 -2.93
N GLY A 273 15.49 -11.99 -4.01
CA GLY A 273 15.50 -10.64 -4.57
C GLY A 273 16.57 -10.47 -5.66
N LEU A 274 16.28 -9.66 -6.68
CA LEU A 274 17.21 -9.40 -7.78
C LEU A 274 18.51 -8.69 -7.32
N VAL A 275 18.41 -7.81 -6.31
CA VAL A 275 19.52 -7.00 -5.80
C VAL A 275 20.66 -7.84 -5.19
N PRO A 276 20.42 -8.73 -4.20
CA PRO A 276 21.48 -9.57 -3.64
C PRO A 276 22.09 -10.53 -4.66
N VAL A 277 21.32 -11.02 -5.63
CA VAL A 277 21.85 -11.85 -6.73
C VAL A 277 22.81 -11.02 -7.60
N ALA A 278 22.42 -9.80 -7.97
CA ALA A 278 23.29 -8.90 -8.72
C ALA A 278 24.57 -8.54 -7.94
N LEU A 279 24.47 -8.33 -6.62
CA LEU A 279 25.61 -8.06 -5.74
C LEU A 279 26.60 -9.22 -5.70
N VAL A 280 26.12 -10.46 -5.55
CA VAL A 280 26.95 -11.67 -5.57
C VAL A 280 27.60 -11.85 -6.94
N LEU A 281 26.85 -11.62 -8.02
CA LEU A 281 27.34 -11.77 -9.38
C LEU A 281 28.40 -10.71 -9.71
N MET A 282 28.20 -9.46 -9.29
CA MET A 282 29.21 -8.41 -9.37
C MET A 282 30.45 -8.72 -8.54
N ALA A 283 30.28 -9.22 -7.30
CA ALA A 283 31.40 -9.61 -6.45
C ALA A 283 32.21 -10.78 -7.05
N LEU A 284 31.52 -11.74 -7.67
CA LEU A 284 32.15 -12.88 -8.35
C LEU A 284 32.91 -12.44 -9.61
N VAL A 285 32.31 -11.58 -10.44
CA VAL A 285 32.97 -10.98 -11.61
C VAL A 285 34.18 -10.16 -11.19
N PHE A 286 34.08 -9.39 -10.11
CA PHE A 286 35.18 -8.61 -9.55
C PHE A 286 36.31 -9.53 -9.06
N LEU A 287 35.99 -10.58 -8.29
CA LEU A 287 36.97 -11.57 -7.83
C LEU A 287 37.65 -12.28 -9.00
N ILE A 288 36.92 -12.67 -10.04
CA ILE A 288 37.50 -13.33 -11.21
C ILE A 288 38.39 -12.37 -12.00
N SER A 289 37.97 -11.11 -12.18
CA SER A 289 38.71 -10.11 -12.96
C SER A 289 39.98 -9.60 -12.27
N PHE A 290 40.01 -9.58 -10.93
CA PHE A 290 41.13 -9.06 -10.15
C PHE A 290 42.01 -10.13 -9.47
N ARG A 291 41.63 -11.41 -9.52
CA ARG A 291 42.45 -12.52 -9.00
C ARG A 291 43.46 -13.05 -10.02
N SER A 292 43.40 -12.59 -11.27
CA SER A 292 44.38 -12.90 -12.33
C SER A 292 45.44 -11.79 -12.50
N ALA A 293 46.06 -11.37 -11.40
CA ALA A 293 47.24 -10.50 -11.37
C ALA A 293 48.16 -10.89 -10.22
#